data_AF-A0A443PIQ2-F1
#
_entry.id   AF-A0A443PIQ2-F1
#
_cell.length_a   1.000
_cell.length_b   1.000
_cell.length_c   1.000
_cell.angle_alpha   90.00
_cell.angle_beta   90.00
_cell.angle_gamma   90.00
#
_symmetry.space_group_name_H-M   'P 1'
#
loop_
_entity.id
_entity.type
_entity.pdbx_description
1 polymer ?
#
loop_
_entity_poly.entity_id
_entity_poly.type
_entity_poly.pdbx_seq_one_letter_code
_entity_poly.pdbx_strand_id
1 'polypeptide(L)'
;MTLAEKIGQMTQIDRSVASFDVIRDLSIGSVLNGGDSAPSPDWTPSMWADMVDGYQRAALSSRLGIPMIYGTDAVHGHNNVFGSTVFPHNISLGATRYKELEFVPFLVGCVWMDADLVLRIGKATALEIRGTGIPYAFAPCLAVSF
;
A
#
# COMPACT_ATOMS: atom_id res chain seq x y z
N MET A 1 -23.78 -14.79 4.29
CA MET A 1 -22.65 -14.70 5.21
C MET A 1 -23.11 -15.04 6.63
N THR A 2 -22.41 -15.92 7.33
CA THR A 2 -22.58 -16.17 8.77
C THR A 2 -22.05 -14.99 9.59
N LEU A 3 -22.30 -14.96 10.90
CA LEU A 3 -21.70 -13.94 11.77
C LEU A 3 -20.17 -14.01 11.77
N ALA A 4 -19.60 -15.23 11.84
CA ALA A 4 -18.16 -15.43 11.80
C ALA A 4 -17.54 -14.90 10.48
N GLU A 5 -18.19 -15.16 9.33
CA GLU A 5 -17.72 -14.64 8.04
C GLU A 5 -17.75 -13.11 7.97
N LYS A 6 -18.76 -12.47 8.59
CA LYS A 6 -18.81 -11.00 8.68
C LYS A 6 -17.67 -10.44 9.54
N ILE A 7 -17.39 -11.06 10.68
CA ILE A 7 -16.27 -10.67 11.56
C ILE A 7 -14.94 -10.88 10.83
N GLY A 8 -14.77 -12.01 10.13
CA GLY A 8 -13.59 -12.29 9.33
C GLY A 8 -13.33 -11.20 8.30
N GLN A 9 -14.37 -10.74 7.60
CA GLN A 9 -14.25 -9.63 6.64
C GLN A 9 -13.83 -8.28 7.26
N MET A 10 -14.17 -8.04 8.53
CA MET A 10 -13.76 -6.85 9.28
C MET A 10 -12.36 -6.99 9.92
N THR A 11 -11.73 -8.15 9.77
CA THR A 11 -10.44 -8.46 10.40
C THR A 11 -9.31 -8.32 9.39
N GLN A 12 -8.35 -7.45 9.72
CA GLN A 12 -7.08 -7.34 9.03
C GLN A 12 -5.97 -7.90 9.94
N ILE A 13 -5.18 -8.86 9.45
CA ILE A 13 -4.09 -9.50 10.21
C ILE A 13 -2.72 -9.19 9.59
N ASP A 14 -1.68 -9.16 10.41
CA ASP A 14 -0.31 -9.08 9.89
C ASP A 14 0.11 -10.41 9.27
N ARG A 15 0.92 -10.35 8.20
CA ARG A 15 1.38 -11.53 7.47
C ARG A 15 2.19 -12.50 8.32
N SER A 16 2.84 -12.04 9.40
CA SER A 16 3.61 -12.86 10.33
C SER A 16 2.76 -13.91 11.07
N VAL A 17 1.46 -13.65 11.22
CA VAL A 17 0.49 -14.59 11.82
C VAL A 17 -0.45 -15.21 10.79
N ALA A 18 -0.28 -14.88 9.51
CA ALA A 18 -1.11 -15.40 8.43
C ALA A 18 -0.63 -16.76 7.95
N SER A 19 -1.55 -17.71 7.85
CA SER A 19 -1.38 -18.99 7.16
C SER A 19 -2.55 -19.26 6.22
N PHE A 20 -2.39 -20.20 5.30
CA PHE A 20 -3.47 -20.56 4.37
C PHE A 20 -4.73 -21.05 5.11
N ASP A 21 -4.56 -21.83 6.17
CA ASP A 21 -5.68 -22.32 6.98
C ASP A 21 -6.34 -21.19 7.78
N VAL A 22 -5.56 -20.29 8.39
CA VAL A 22 -6.11 -19.13 9.12
C VAL A 22 -6.96 -18.26 8.19
N ILE A 23 -6.46 -17.96 6.99
CA ILE A 23 -7.18 -17.14 6.01
C ILE A 23 -8.49 -17.82 5.58
N ARG A 24 -8.43 -19.11 5.23
CA ARG A 24 -9.57 -19.89 4.76
C ARG A 24 -10.62 -20.08 5.85
N ASP A 25 -10.21 -20.60 7.00
CA ASP A 25 -11.11 -21.11 8.04
C ASP A 25 -11.75 -19.98 8.84
N LEU A 26 -11.05 -18.84 8.99
CA LEU A 26 -11.59 -17.66 9.66
C LEU A 26 -12.18 -16.63 8.69
N SER A 27 -12.19 -16.92 7.38
CA SER A 27 -12.74 -16.01 6.34
C SER A 27 -12.15 -14.59 6.42
N ILE A 28 -10.84 -14.50 6.63
CA ILE A 28 -10.10 -13.25 6.83
C ILE A 28 -10.30 -12.32 5.63
N GLY A 29 -10.71 -11.08 5.89
CA GLY A 29 -10.98 -10.06 4.87
C GLY A 29 -9.73 -9.36 4.36
N SER A 30 -8.71 -9.22 5.20
CA SER A 30 -7.49 -8.51 4.81
C SER A 30 -6.23 -9.04 5.50
N VAL A 31 -5.12 -8.95 4.78
CA VAL A 31 -3.77 -9.16 5.32
C VAL A 31 -2.96 -7.89 5.07
N LEU A 32 -2.00 -7.58 5.94
CA LEU A 32 -1.00 -6.54 5.67
C LEU A 32 0.42 -7.04 5.95
N ASN A 33 1.41 -6.28 5.49
CA ASN A 33 2.72 -6.27 6.13
C ASN A 33 2.92 -4.92 6.82
N GLY A 34 3.22 -4.93 8.13
CA GLY A 34 3.79 -3.74 8.78
C GLY A 34 5.21 -3.46 8.28
N GLY A 35 5.77 -2.31 8.69
CA GLY A 35 7.13 -1.90 8.32
C GLY A 35 8.23 -2.91 8.70
N ASP A 36 8.06 -3.62 9.82
CA ASP A 36 8.99 -4.67 10.27
C ASP A 36 8.58 -6.08 9.81
N SER A 37 7.50 -6.20 9.03
CA SER A 37 6.96 -7.48 8.55
C SER A 37 7.31 -7.74 7.08
N ALA A 38 8.28 -7.00 6.54
CA ALA A 38 8.87 -7.32 5.25
C ALA A 38 9.52 -8.73 5.31
N PRO A 39 9.35 -9.58 4.27
CA PRO A 39 10.13 -10.79 4.11
C PRO A 39 11.64 -10.50 4.02
N SER A 40 12.45 -11.57 4.01
CA SER A 40 13.92 -11.44 3.91
C SER A 40 14.34 -10.49 2.77
N PRO A 41 15.41 -9.69 2.94
CA PRO A 41 15.98 -8.87 1.87
C PRO A 41 16.28 -9.62 0.56
N ASP A 42 16.45 -10.94 0.62
CA ASP A 42 16.65 -11.79 -0.55
C ASP A 42 15.37 -12.04 -1.38
N TRP A 43 14.21 -11.56 -0.93
CA TRP A 43 12.94 -11.76 -1.64
C TRP A 43 12.82 -10.85 -2.84
N THR A 44 12.62 -11.46 -4.00
CA THR A 44 12.34 -10.75 -5.25
C THR A 44 10.88 -10.24 -5.28
N PRO A 45 10.58 -9.25 -6.13
CA PRO A 45 9.19 -8.84 -6.40
C PRO A 45 8.25 -10.00 -6.79
N SER A 46 8.76 -11.01 -7.50
CA SER A 46 7.98 -12.19 -7.87
C SER A 46 7.63 -13.07 -6.67
N MET A 47 8.55 -13.23 -5.72
CA MET A 47 8.28 -13.99 -4.48
C MET A 47 7.20 -13.32 -3.63
N TRP A 48 7.16 -11.98 -3.62
CA TRP A 48 6.05 -11.24 -3.01
C TRP A 48 4.72 -11.52 -3.72
N ALA A 49 4.69 -11.47 -5.05
CA ALA A 49 3.50 -11.77 -5.83
C ALA A 49 3.00 -13.21 -5.57
N ASP A 50 3.91 -14.19 -5.57
CA ASP A 50 3.59 -15.59 -5.30
C ASP A 50 2.97 -15.79 -3.91
N MET A 51 3.48 -15.08 -2.90
CA MET A 51 2.94 -15.09 -1.55
C MET A 51 1.52 -14.51 -1.51
N VAL A 52 1.30 -13.33 -2.10
CA VAL A 52 -0.01 -12.67 -2.14
C VAL A 52 -1.02 -13.55 -2.87
N ASP A 53 -0.62 -14.16 -3.99
CA ASP A 53 -1.45 -15.09 -4.75
C ASP A 53 -1.77 -16.36 -3.95
N GLY A 54 -0.83 -16.87 -3.15
CA GLY A 54 -1.05 -17.98 -2.24
C GLY A 54 -2.14 -17.69 -1.21
N TYR A 55 -2.04 -16.53 -0.56
CA TYR A 55 -3.07 -16.05 0.36
C TYR A 55 -4.42 -15.83 -0.34
N GLN A 56 -4.41 -15.31 -1.56
CA GLN A 56 -5.63 -15.10 -2.32
C GLN A 56 -6.31 -16.43 -2.68
N ARG A 57 -5.56 -17.44 -3.12
CA ARG A 57 -6.08 -18.80 -3.37
C ARG A 57 -6.70 -19.41 -2.11
N ALA A 58 -6.09 -19.19 -0.94
CA ALA A 58 -6.65 -19.64 0.33
C ALA A 58 -8.00 -18.96 0.64
N ALA A 59 -8.09 -17.64 0.50
CA ALA A 59 -9.34 -16.90 0.70
C ALA A 59 -10.46 -17.37 -0.26
N LEU A 60 -10.13 -17.56 -1.53
CA LEU A 60 -11.06 -18.04 -2.56
C LEU A 60 -11.52 -19.48 -2.34
N SER A 61 -10.78 -20.29 -1.59
CA SER A 61 -11.17 -21.66 -1.23
C SER A 61 -12.17 -21.74 -0.06
N SER A 62 -12.48 -20.61 0.60
CA SER A 62 -13.51 -20.55 1.63
C SER A 62 -14.92 -20.79 1.06
N ARG A 63 -15.89 -21.06 1.92
CA ARG A 63 -17.28 -21.38 1.52
C ARG A 63 -17.93 -20.35 0.58
N LEU A 64 -17.61 -19.06 0.75
CA LEU A 64 -18.13 -17.98 -0.10
C LEU A 64 -17.12 -17.50 -1.15
N GLY A 65 -15.86 -17.92 -1.08
CA GLY A 65 -14.81 -17.50 -2.00
C GLY A 65 -14.64 -15.98 -2.09
N ILE A 66 -14.77 -15.26 -0.98
CA ILE A 66 -14.59 -13.80 -0.97
C ILE A 66 -13.09 -13.51 -1.04
N PRO A 67 -12.60 -12.73 -2.02
CA PRO A 67 -11.18 -12.38 -2.11
C PRO A 67 -10.76 -11.52 -0.93
N MET A 68 -9.53 -11.72 -0.44
CA MET A 68 -8.92 -10.83 0.54
C MET A 68 -8.27 -9.63 -0.15
N ILE A 69 -8.14 -8.53 0.59
CA ILE A 69 -7.33 -7.37 0.19
C ILE A 69 -6.02 -7.35 0.97
N TYR A 70 -4.90 -7.25 0.27
CA TYR A 70 -3.57 -7.14 0.89
C TYR A 70 -3.12 -5.67 0.96
N GLY A 71 -2.73 -5.20 2.13
CA GLY A 71 -2.27 -3.82 2.38
C GLY A 71 -0.77 -3.69 2.67
N THR A 72 -0.18 -2.56 2.31
CA THR A 72 1.22 -2.26 2.63
C THR A 72 1.46 -0.75 2.80
N ASP A 73 2.43 -0.38 3.63
CA ASP A 73 2.87 1.00 3.82
C ASP A 73 3.77 1.50 2.67
N ALA A 74 3.20 1.73 1.49
CA ALA A 74 3.94 2.30 0.37
C ALA A 74 3.91 3.84 0.37
N VAL A 75 4.45 4.44 1.44
CA VAL A 75 4.31 5.88 1.75
C VAL A 75 5.27 6.82 1.02
N HIS A 76 6.31 6.28 0.37
CA HIS A 76 7.26 7.04 -0.44
C HIS A 76 7.88 6.14 -1.52
N GLY A 77 7.02 5.47 -2.28
CA GLY A 77 7.37 4.32 -3.12
C GLY A 77 7.09 3.01 -2.39
N HIS A 78 7.33 1.88 -3.06
CA HIS A 78 7.13 0.54 -2.50
C HIS A 78 8.29 0.14 -1.57
N ASN A 79 8.44 0.91 -0.51
CA ASN A 79 9.64 1.01 0.32
C ASN A 79 9.99 -0.25 1.14
N ASN A 80 9.06 -1.20 1.28
CA ASN A 80 9.33 -2.49 1.93
C ASN A 80 9.98 -3.53 0.99
N VAL A 81 10.03 -3.26 -0.32
CA VAL A 81 10.53 -4.22 -1.31
C VAL A 81 11.93 -3.87 -1.73
N PHE A 82 12.83 -4.82 -1.59
CA PHE A 82 14.22 -4.64 -2.01
C PHE A 82 14.29 -4.37 -3.52
N GLY A 83 15.01 -3.30 -3.89
CA GLY A 83 15.19 -2.88 -5.28
C GLY A 83 14.08 -1.97 -5.84
N SER A 84 13.03 -1.67 -5.06
CA SER A 84 12.00 -0.70 -5.46
C SER A 84 12.50 0.74 -5.43
N THR A 85 11.84 1.61 -6.21
CA THR A 85 12.13 3.04 -6.22
C THR A 85 11.70 3.67 -4.89
N VAL A 86 12.63 4.39 -4.25
CA VAL A 86 12.37 5.15 -3.02
C VAL A 86 12.31 6.64 -3.36
N PHE A 87 11.14 7.25 -3.18
CA PHE A 87 10.91 8.67 -3.41
C PHE A 87 11.20 9.49 -2.13
N PRO A 88 11.38 10.82 -2.27
CA PRO A 88 11.43 11.70 -1.11
C PRO A 88 10.14 11.61 -0.27
N HIS A 89 10.27 11.67 1.07
CA HIS A 89 9.11 11.73 1.95
C HIS A 89 8.28 13.01 1.76
N ASN A 90 7.04 12.98 2.26
CA ASN A 90 6.02 14.01 2.04
C ASN A 90 6.47 15.43 2.39
N ILE A 91 7.29 15.64 3.42
CA ILE A 91 7.81 16.99 3.75
C ILE A 91 8.67 17.57 2.62
N SER A 92 9.51 16.74 2.00
CA SER A 92 10.36 17.12 0.87
C SER A 92 9.53 17.30 -0.40
N LEU A 93 8.49 16.48 -0.59
CA LEU A 93 7.54 16.67 -1.70
C LEU A 93 6.75 17.99 -1.53
N GLY A 94 6.31 18.33 -0.32
CA GLY A 94 5.67 19.61 -0.03
C GLY A 94 6.58 20.82 -0.27
N ALA A 95 7.89 20.65 -0.17
CA ALA A 95 8.88 21.68 -0.49
C ALA A 95 9.18 21.83 -1.99
N THR A 96 8.64 20.96 -2.86
CA THR A 96 8.76 21.12 -4.32
C THR A 96 8.11 22.42 -4.76
N ARG A 97 8.72 23.12 -5.72
CA ARG A 97 8.30 24.45 -6.18
C ARG A 97 7.50 24.27 -7.48
N TYR A 98 6.19 24.44 -7.46
CA TYR A 98 5.39 24.48 -8.69
C TYR A 98 5.80 25.70 -9.51
N LYS A 99 6.18 25.50 -10.79
CA LYS A 99 6.75 26.55 -11.66
C LYS A 99 5.73 27.38 -12.43
N GLU A 100 4.45 27.03 -12.44
CA GLU A 100 3.43 27.85 -13.10
C GLU A 100 2.83 28.86 -12.12
N LEU A 101 3.53 29.98 -11.96
CA LEU A 101 2.90 31.22 -11.55
C LEU A 101 2.31 31.86 -12.81
N GLU A 102 1.08 31.47 -13.18
CA GLU A 102 0.20 32.51 -13.74
C GLU A 102 -0.11 33.47 -12.59
N PHE A 103 0.15 34.74 -12.85
CA PHE A 103 0.16 35.84 -11.89
C PHE A 103 -1.15 35.89 -11.09
N VAL A 104 -1.16 35.35 -9.87
CA VAL A 104 -2.26 35.55 -8.91
C VAL A 104 -1.91 36.79 -8.08
N PRO A 105 -2.52 37.97 -8.34
CA PRO A 105 -2.04 39.24 -7.78
C PRO A 105 -2.15 39.34 -6.25
N PHE A 106 -2.85 38.40 -5.61
CA PHE A 106 -3.12 38.39 -4.17
C PHE A 106 -2.37 37.30 -3.38
N LEU A 107 -1.59 36.43 -4.05
CA LEU A 107 -0.82 35.35 -3.43
C LEU A 107 0.69 35.52 -3.66
N VAL A 108 1.19 36.73 -3.43
CA VAL A 108 2.63 37.01 -3.46
C VAL A 108 3.29 36.32 -2.26
N GLY A 109 3.98 35.20 -2.51
CA GLY A 109 4.76 34.47 -1.50
C GLY A 109 4.35 33.01 -1.23
N CYS A 110 3.23 32.54 -1.80
CA CYS A 110 2.85 31.13 -1.68
C CYS A 110 3.60 30.28 -2.70
N VAL A 111 4.66 29.60 -2.24
CA VAL A 111 5.21 28.47 -2.97
C VAL A 111 4.25 27.29 -2.81
N TRP A 112 3.71 26.80 -3.91
CA TRP A 112 2.87 25.61 -3.94
C TRP A 112 3.71 24.36 -4.26
N MET A 113 3.35 23.25 -3.62
CA MET A 113 3.82 21.90 -3.94
C MET A 113 3.56 21.59 -5.43
N ASP A 114 4.51 20.94 -6.10
CA ASP A 114 4.30 20.43 -7.45
C ASP A 114 3.37 19.22 -7.44
N ALA A 115 2.07 19.46 -7.62
CA ALA A 115 1.04 18.43 -7.57
C ALA A 115 1.14 17.42 -8.73
N ASP A 116 1.61 17.84 -9.92
CA ASP A 116 1.81 16.92 -11.05
C ASP A 116 2.95 15.94 -10.76
N LEU A 117 4.05 16.42 -10.17
CA LEU A 117 5.13 15.56 -9.70
C LEU A 117 4.61 14.52 -8.70
N VAL A 118 3.85 14.92 -7.68
CA VAL A 118 3.30 13.99 -6.68
C VAL A 118 2.33 12.99 -7.31
N LEU A 119 1.50 13.41 -8.28
CA LEU A 119 0.62 12.52 -9.03
C LEU A 119 1.41 11.47 -9.84
N ARG A 120 2.49 11.87 -10.51
CA ARG A 120 3.37 10.93 -11.24
C ARG A 120 4.07 9.95 -10.30
N ILE A 121 4.49 10.41 -9.12
CA ILE A 121 5.03 9.55 -8.07
C ILE A 121 3.98 8.52 -7.63
N GLY A 122 2.73 8.95 -7.41
CA GLY A 122 1.63 8.04 -7.06
C GLY A 122 1.38 6.98 -8.14
N LYS A 123 1.40 7.38 -9.43
CA LYS A 123 1.27 6.44 -10.56
C LYS A 123 2.41 5.42 -10.60
N ALA A 124 3.66 5.87 -10.48
CA ALA A 124 4.83 4.98 -10.46
C ALA A 124 4.78 4.03 -9.25
N THR A 125 4.46 4.55 -8.08
CA THR A 125 4.30 3.78 -6.84
C THR A 125 3.22 2.71 -7.01
N ALA A 126 2.06 3.05 -7.57
CA ALA A 126 0.99 2.09 -7.82
C ALA A 126 1.44 0.96 -8.76
N LEU A 127 2.21 1.25 -9.81
CA LEU A 127 2.73 0.23 -10.72
C LEU A 127 3.69 -0.73 -9.99
N GLU A 128 4.60 -0.23 -9.16
CA GLU A 128 5.53 -1.08 -8.41
C GLU A 128 4.82 -1.96 -7.38
N ILE A 129 3.85 -1.42 -6.63
CA ILE A 129 3.05 -2.20 -5.67
C ILE A 129 2.28 -3.30 -6.38
N ARG A 130 1.64 -2.98 -7.52
CA ARG A 130 0.95 -3.98 -8.34
C ARG A 130 1.90 -5.03 -8.91
N GLY A 131 3.15 -4.66 -9.17
CA GLY A 131 4.22 -5.58 -9.57
C GLY A 131 4.54 -6.66 -8.54
N THR A 132 4.17 -6.46 -7.28
CA THR A 132 4.31 -7.46 -6.20
C THR A 132 2.97 -8.12 -5.81
N GLY A 133 1.93 -7.97 -6.64
CA GLY A 133 0.60 -8.52 -6.40
C GLY A 133 -0.26 -7.75 -5.39
N ILE A 134 0.28 -6.74 -4.70
CA ILE A 134 -0.41 -6.03 -3.62
C ILE A 134 -1.43 -5.04 -4.21
N PRO A 135 -2.71 -5.05 -3.80
CA PRO A 135 -3.73 -4.15 -4.32
C PRO A 135 -3.90 -2.83 -3.55
N TYR A 136 -3.40 -2.71 -2.32
CA TYR A 136 -3.76 -1.60 -1.44
C TYR A 136 -2.54 -0.98 -0.75
N ALA A 137 -2.45 0.35 -0.84
CA ALA A 137 -1.40 1.17 -0.22
C ALA A 137 -1.99 2.00 0.92
N PHE A 138 -1.32 2.03 2.07
CA PHE A 138 -1.67 2.91 3.20
C PHE A 138 -1.07 4.32 3.00
N ALA A 139 -1.48 5.00 1.93
CA ALA A 139 -1.01 6.32 1.56
C ALA A 139 -2.13 7.12 0.86
N PRO A 140 -2.12 8.47 0.90
CA PRO A 140 -1.10 9.34 1.52
C PRO A 140 -1.36 9.66 3.01
N CYS A 141 -0.29 9.98 3.74
CA CYS A 141 -0.40 10.68 5.03
C CYS A 141 -0.63 12.18 4.77
N LEU A 142 -1.80 12.68 5.17
CA LEU A 142 -2.23 14.08 5.02
C LEU A 142 -2.19 14.86 6.35
N ALA A 143 -1.39 14.40 7.31
CA ALA A 143 -1.24 15.08 8.58
C ALA A 143 -0.60 16.47 8.42
N VAL A 144 -1.10 17.45 9.18
CA VAL A 144 -0.50 18.78 9.30
C VAL A 144 0.38 18.79 10.55
N SER A 145 1.69 18.67 10.36
CA SER A 145 2.67 18.72 11.45
C SER A 145 2.94 20.18 11.85
N PHE A 146 2.85 20.49 13.15
CA PHE A 146 3.12 21.80 13.74
C PHE A 146 4.29 21.74 14.72
#